data_AF-A0A8W8KGY5-F1
#
_entry.id   AF-A0A8W8KGY5-F1
#
_cell.length_a   1.000
_cell.length_b   1.000
_cell.length_c   1.000
_cell.angle_alpha   90.00
_cell.angle_beta   90.00
_cell.angle_gamma   90.00
#
_symmetry.space_group_name_H-M   'P 1'
#
loop_
_entity.id
_entity.type
_entity.pdbx_description
1 polymer ?
#
loop_
_entity_poly.entity_id
_entity_poly.type
_entity_poly.pdbx_seq_one_letter_code
_entity_poly.pdbx_strand_id
1 'polypeptide(L)'
;MAKTRAEIEKSYRERLKAKHYEEYLKKERKKEATAELLQQNVPEVESTSGYDSLDTQTADPRSPDHSCPRLVVQMAFPNRRNGPRKRVAKALAKKSREVSTLKQEFEKLKTKHKTTQRRLLRLRRKISSSQQGPSTPRSKTEAQINSARLDEHQANKVRKHLLLSNVVMDEEWSAKEQNNPRRAKIPHNVVAGAILRKYRCANLLTIRQIGIAVPLNPETYVDDPPIDLVREGIDTNEFTFDEWKRVWKTRERQRW
;
A
#
# COMPACT_ATOMS: atom_id res chain seq x y z
N MET A 1 -11.07 6.75 33.94
CA MET A 1 -11.64 5.58 33.22
C MET A 1 -10.91 5.45 31.89
N ALA A 2 -10.14 4.39 31.70
CA ALA A 2 -9.43 4.16 30.45
C ALA A 2 -10.44 3.85 29.32
N LYS A 3 -10.25 4.46 28.15
CA LYS A 3 -11.14 4.23 27.00
C LYS A 3 -11.04 2.79 26.54
N THR A 4 -12.18 2.22 26.16
CA THR A 4 -12.21 0.86 25.62
C THR A 4 -11.55 0.81 24.24
N ARG A 5 -10.99 -0.36 23.88
CA ARG A 5 -10.35 -0.57 22.57
C ARG A 5 -11.27 -0.20 21.40
N ALA A 6 -12.57 -0.48 21.51
CA ALA A 6 -13.57 -0.14 20.52
C ALA A 6 -13.75 1.38 20.34
N GLU A 7 -13.71 2.16 21.42
CA GLU A 7 -13.74 3.63 21.36
C GLU A 7 -12.48 4.22 20.75
N ILE A 8 -11.31 3.63 21.03
CA ILE A 8 -10.03 4.06 20.43
C ILE A 8 -10.08 3.83 18.90
N GLU A 9 -10.53 2.66 18.45
CA GLU A 9 -10.67 2.37 17.02
C GLU A 9 -11.72 3.24 16.33
N LYS A 10 -12.85 3.52 17.00
CA LYS A 10 -13.90 4.40 16.47
C LYS A 10 -13.39 5.83 16.29
N SER A 11 -12.75 6.39 17.31
CA SER A 11 -12.19 7.75 17.26
C SER A 11 -11.06 7.87 16.22
N TYR A 12 -10.26 6.83 16.02
CA TYR A 12 -9.24 6.79 14.97
C TYR A 12 -9.86 6.80 13.57
N ARG A 13 -10.92 6.01 13.33
CA ARG A 13 -11.64 6.00 12.05
C ARG A 13 -12.29 7.35 11.76
N GLU A 14 -12.85 8.02 12.76
CA GLU A 14 -13.44 9.35 12.63
C GLU A 14 -12.38 10.41 12.30
N ARG A 15 -11.20 10.38 12.95
CA ARG A 15 -10.07 11.26 12.62
C ARG A 15 -9.55 11.06 11.21
N LEU A 16 -9.47 9.81 10.73
CA LEU A 16 -9.07 9.50 9.35
C LEU A 16 -10.11 10.02 8.33
N LYS A 17 -11.40 9.85 8.62
CA LYS A 17 -12.48 10.41 7.79
C LYS A 17 -12.42 11.94 7.73
N ALA A 18 -12.13 12.62 8.85
CA ALA A 18 -11.99 14.06 8.89
C ALA A 18 -10.75 14.56 8.11
N LYS A 19 -9.61 13.86 8.19
CA LYS A 19 -8.40 14.20 7.44
C LYS A 19 -8.57 14.03 5.92
N HIS A 20 -9.33 13.03 5.50
CA HIS A 20 -9.56 12.69 4.10
C HIS A 20 -11.03 12.92 3.68
N TYR A 21 -11.63 14.01 4.16
CA TYR A 21 -13.07 14.27 4.02
C TYR A 21 -13.51 14.37 2.55
N GLU A 22 -12.73 15.08 1.72
CA GLU A 22 -13.04 15.21 0.30
C GLU A 22 -12.93 13.90 -0.49
N GLU A 23 -11.93 13.08 -0.16
CA GLU A 23 -11.75 11.76 -0.77
C GLU A 23 -12.87 10.80 -0.36
N TYR A 24 -13.34 10.92 0.89
CA TYR A 24 -14.48 10.17 1.42
C TYR A 24 -15.77 10.55 0.68
N LEU A 25 -16.07 11.84 0.54
CA LEU A 25 -17.23 12.33 -0.21
C LEU A 25 -17.21 11.89 -1.68
N LYS A 26 -16.06 11.96 -2.34
CA LYS A 26 -15.89 11.45 -3.71
C LYS A 26 -16.14 9.95 -3.81
N LYS A 27 -15.82 9.18 -2.77
CA LYS A 27 -16.05 7.74 -2.73
C LYS A 27 -17.51 7.39 -2.46
N GLU A 28 -18.21 8.14 -1.62
CA GLU A 28 -19.65 7.99 -1.37
C GLU A 28 -20.47 8.31 -2.63
N ARG A 29 -20.22 9.46 -3.27
CA ARG A 29 -20.89 9.82 -4.53
C ARG A 29 -20.70 8.77 -5.64
N LYS A 30 -19.51 8.14 -5.70
CA LYS A 30 -19.26 7.05 -6.64
C LYS A 30 -20.06 5.80 -6.32
N LYS A 31 -20.25 5.46 -5.04
CA LYS A 31 -21.09 4.31 -4.64
C LYS A 31 -22.55 4.56 -4.96
N GLU A 32 -23.06 5.76 -4.67
CA GLU A 32 -24.42 6.17 -5.00
C GLU A 32 -24.65 6.10 -6.51
N ALA A 33 -23.76 6.70 -7.31
CA ALA A 33 -23.83 6.62 -8.77
C ALA A 33 -23.80 5.17 -9.29
N THR A 34 -23.00 4.28 -8.69
CA THR A 34 -23.00 2.86 -9.07
C THR A 34 -24.28 2.13 -8.63
N ALA A 35 -24.88 2.49 -7.51
CA ALA A 35 -26.12 1.91 -7.02
C ALA A 35 -27.32 2.34 -7.88
N GLU A 36 -27.33 3.60 -8.30
CA GLU A 36 -28.34 4.16 -9.20
C GLU A 36 -28.25 3.55 -10.61
N LEU A 37 -27.04 3.36 -11.13
CA LEU A 37 -26.80 2.69 -12.42
C LEU A 37 -27.21 1.21 -12.39
N LEU A 38 -27.11 0.57 -11.23
CA LEU A 38 -27.62 -0.80 -11.02
C LEU A 38 -29.14 -0.85 -10.95
N GLN A 39 -29.83 0.19 -10.45
CA GLN A 39 -31.28 0.27 -10.47
C GLN A 39 -31.84 0.51 -11.89
N GLN A 40 -31.17 1.31 -12.71
CA GLN A 40 -31.61 1.60 -14.09
C GLN A 40 -31.40 0.45 -15.08
N ASN A 41 -30.52 -0.52 -14.76
CA ASN A 41 -30.22 -1.67 -15.63
C ASN A 41 -30.82 -2.99 -15.13
N VAL A 42 -31.82 -2.95 -14.25
CA VAL A 42 -32.64 -4.14 -13.98
C VAL A 42 -33.69 -4.21 -15.10
N PRO A 43 -33.58 -5.12 -16.08
CA PRO A 43 -34.71 -5.40 -16.95
C PRO A 43 -35.88 -5.78 -16.05
N GLU A 44 -37.04 -5.17 -16.31
CA GLU A 44 -38.31 -5.44 -15.65
C GLU A 44 -38.56 -6.96 -15.70
N VAL A 45 -38.12 -7.66 -14.66
CA VAL A 45 -38.41 -9.08 -14.51
C VAL A 45 -39.87 -9.12 -14.18
N GLU A 46 -40.68 -9.37 -15.21
CA GLU A 46 -42.05 -9.84 -15.08
C GLU A 46 -42.12 -10.74 -13.86
N SER A 47 -42.78 -10.23 -12.83
CA SER A 47 -42.98 -10.96 -11.60
C SER A 47 -43.90 -12.12 -11.92
N THR A 48 -43.33 -13.24 -12.38
CA THR A 48 -43.99 -14.54 -12.36
C THR A 48 -44.03 -15.02 -10.91
N SER A 49 -44.73 -14.30 -10.04
CA SER A 49 -45.27 -14.84 -8.79
C SER A 49 -46.63 -15.45 -9.08
N GLY A 50 -46.64 -16.45 -9.98
CA GLY A 50 -47.77 -17.37 -10.17
C GLY A 50 -47.80 -18.43 -9.08
N TYR A 51 -47.66 -18.03 -7.82
CA TYR A 51 -48.01 -18.86 -6.68
C TYR A 51 -49.08 -18.10 -5.92
N ASP A 52 -50.32 -18.48 -6.21
CA ASP A 52 -51.45 -18.34 -5.31
C ASP A 52 -50.98 -18.62 -3.89
N SER A 53 -50.77 -17.55 -3.13
CA SER A 53 -50.94 -17.62 -1.69
C SER A 53 -52.41 -17.96 -1.49
N LEU A 54 -52.68 -19.26 -1.39
CA LEU A 54 -53.82 -19.78 -0.68
C LEU A 54 -53.90 -18.98 0.62
N ASP A 55 -54.85 -18.05 0.65
CA ASP A 55 -55.40 -17.47 1.84
C ASP A 55 -55.70 -18.61 2.81
N THR A 56 -54.74 -18.91 3.68
CA THR A 56 -55.09 -19.35 5.02
C THR A 56 -55.66 -18.11 5.68
N GLN A 57 -56.93 -17.86 5.39
CA GLN A 57 -57.82 -17.07 6.21
C GLN A 57 -57.50 -17.46 7.65
N THR A 58 -56.86 -16.55 8.37
CA THR A 58 -56.97 -16.45 9.82
C THR A 58 -58.45 -16.32 10.10
N ALA A 59 -59.12 -17.47 10.21
CA ALA A 59 -60.49 -17.57 10.66
C ALA A 59 -60.49 -17.02 12.09
N ASP A 60 -61.08 -15.85 12.22
CA ASP A 60 -61.42 -15.23 13.49
C ASP A 60 -62.28 -16.23 14.28
N PRO A 61 -61.87 -16.69 15.48
CA PRO A 61 -62.56 -17.76 16.21
C PRO A 61 -63.91 -17.33 16.83
N ARG A 62 -64.56 -16.29 16.29
CA ARG A 62 -65.79 -15.70 16.84
C ARG A 62 -66.99 -15.65 15.89
N SER A 63 -66.91 -16.23 14.69
CA SER A 63 -68.09 -16.36 13.82
C SER A 63 -68.80 -17.70 14.07
N PRO A 64 -70.06 -17.73 14.55
CA PRO A 64 -70.75 -18.98 14.94
C PRO A 64 -71.31 -19.78 13.76
N ASP A 65 -71.39 -19.24 12.56
CA ASP A 65 -72.30 -19.78 11.53
C ASP A 65 -71.58 -20.14 10.23
N HIS A 66 -70.75 -21.20 10.21
CA HIS A 66 -70.47 -21.97 8.98
C HIS A 66 -70.03 -23.41 9.33
N SER A 67 -70.99 -24.23 9.74
CA SER A 67 -70.86 -25.68 9.87
C SER A 67 -70.89 -26.35 8.49
N CYS A 68 -69.78 -26.32 7.76
CA CYS A 68 -69.50 -27.28 6.70
C CYS A 68 -68.32 -28.15 7.14
N PRO A 69 -68.52 -29.44 7.45
CA PRO A 69 -67.41 -30.32 7.81
C PRO A 69 -66.51 -30.49 6.58
N ARG A 70 -65.42 -29.72 6.52
CA ARG A 70 -64.39 -29.88 5.51
C ARG A 70 -63.80 -31.28 5.68
N LEU A 71 -64.13 -32.19 4.77
CA LEU A 71 -63.61 -33.55 4.75
C LEU A 71 -62.08 -33.49 4.49
N VAL A 72 -61.29 -33.54 5.56
CA VAL A 72 -59.83 -33.64 5.46
C VAL A 72 -59.48 -35.11 5.25
N VAL A 73 -59.35 -35.52 3.99
CA VAL A 73 -58.86 -36.86 3.65
C VAL A 73 -57.37 -36.92 3.95
N GLN A 74 -57.01 -37.42 5.14
CA GLN A 74 -55.63 -37.78 5.46
C GLN A 74 -55.25 -39.04 4.68
N MET A 75 -54.72 -38.85 3.46
CA MET A 75 -54.10 -39.94 2.73
C MET A 75 -52.72 -40.21 3.32
N ALA A 76 -52.60 -41.28 4.11
CA ALA A 76 -51.32 -41.83 4.54
C ALA A 76 -50.60 -42.39 3.30
N PHE A 77 -49.72 -41.60 2.70
CA PHE A 77 -48.82 -42.07 1.64
C PHE A 77 -47.48 -42.47 2.29
N PRO A 78 -47.24 -43.75 2.62
CA PRO A 78 -46.10 -44.17 3.44
C PRO A 78 -44.72 -44.00 2.78
N ASN A 79 -44.62 -43.51 1.54
CA ASN A 79 -43.34 -43.50 0.80
C ASN A 79 -43.17 -42.40 -0.26
N ARG A 80 -43.54 -41.13 0.01
CA ARG A 80 -43.09 -40.02 -0.86
C ARG A 80 -41.63 -39.65 -0.55
N ARG A 81 -40.69 -40.56 -0.84
CA ARG A 81 -39.24 -40.43 -0.56
C ARG A 81 -38.64 -39.10 -1.09
N ASN A 82 -39.21 -38.53 -2.15
CA ASN A 82 -38.80 -37.25 -2.75
C ASN A 82 -39.99 -36.32 -3.03
N GLY A 83 -40.57 -35.73 -1.98
CA GLY A 83 -41.59 -34.70 -2.13
C GLY A 83 -41.07 -33.43 -2.84
N PRO A 84 -41.96 -32.57 -3.38
CA PRO A 84 -41.61 -31.34 -4.09
C PRO A 84 -40.57 -30.49 -3.35
N ARG A 85 -40.72 -30.37 -2.02
CA ARG A 85 -39.77 -29.65 -1.15
C ARG A 85 -38.33 -30.17 -1.24
N LYS A 86 -38.12 -31.49 -1.30
CA LYS A 86 -36.77 -32.08 -1.43
C LYS A 86 -36.16 -31.80 -2.81
N ARG A 87 -36.97 -31.80 -3.88
CA ARG A 87 -36.51 -31.46 -5.23
C ARG A 87 -36.07 -30.00 -5.31
N VAL A 88 -36.89 -29.09 -4.76
CA VAL A 88 -36.57 -27.66 -4.68
C VAL A 88 -35.30 -27.44 -3.85
N ALA A 89 -35.18 -28.08 -2.67
CA ALA A 89 -33.99 -27.98 -1.84
C ALA A 89 -32.72 -28.48 -2.56
N LYS A 90 -32.81 -29.59 -3.32
CA LYS A 90 -31.68 -30.10 -4.12
C LYS A 90 -31.31 -29.15 -5.26
N ALA A 91 -32.29 -28.55 -5.93
CA ALA A 91 -32.05 -27.55 -6.97
C ALA A 91 -31.39 -26.29 -6.40
N LEU A 92 -31.89 -25.77 -5.27
CA LEU A 92 -31.31 -24.64 -4.56
C LEU A 92 -29.88 -24.94 -4.09
N ALA A 93 -29.63 -26.14 -3.56
CA ALA A 93 -28.29 -26.56 -3.16
C ALA A 93 -27.32 -26.66 -4.35
N LYS A 94 -27.80 -27.10 -5.53
CA LYS A 94 -26.99 -27.09 -6.75
C LYS A 94 -26.66 -25.66 -7.17
N LYS A 95 -27.65 -24.76 -7.15
CA LYS A 95 -27.46 -23.34 -7.50
C LYS A 95 -26.56 -22.59 -6.52
N SER A 96 -26.67 -22.86 -5.22
CA SER A 96 -25.79 -22.23 -4.23
C SER A 96 -24.33 -22.65 -4.39
N ARG A 97 -24.08 -23.92 -4.77
CA ARG A 97 -22.74 -24.40 -5.14
C ARG A 97 -22.22 -23.70 -6.39
N GLU A 98 -23.03 -23.60 -7.45
CA GLU A 98 -22.67 -22.87 -8.68
C GLU A 98 -22.31 -21.40 -8.38
N VAL A 99 -23.08 -20.72 -7.51
CA VAL A 99 -22.77 -19.34 -7.08
C VAL A 99 -21.47 -19.28 -6.29
N SER A 100 -21.20 -20.27 -5.44
CA SER A 100 -19.95 -20.34 -4.67
C SER A 100 -18.74 -20.55 -5.59
N THR A 101 -18.83 -21.44 -6.57
CA THR A 101 -17.75 -21.69 -7.54
C THR A 101 -17.48 -20.45 -8.38
N LEU A 102 -18.52 -19.77 -8.88
CA LEU A 102 -18.38 -18.52 -9.64
C LEU A 102 -17.72 -17.41 -8.81
N LYS A 103 -18.07 -17.27 -7.52
CA LYS A 103 -17.41 -16.31 -6.63
C LYS A 103 -15.91 -16.60 -6.46
N GLN A 104 -15.54 -17.88 -6.32
CA GLN A 104 -14.14 -18.26 -6.22
C GLN A 104 -13.37 -18.00 -7.53
N GLU A 105 -13.99 -18.31 -8.68
CA GLU A 105 -13.40 -18.03 -10.00
C GLU A 105 -13.22 -16.54 -10.24
N PHE A 106 -14.19 -15.72 -9.84
CA PHE A 106 -14.09 -14.26 -9.93
C PHE A 106 -12.92 -13.71 -9.11
N GLU A 107 -12.73 -14.15 -7.86
CA GLU A 107 -11.59 -13.73 -7.04
C GLU A 107 -10.25 -14.23 -7.61
N LYS A 108 -10.20 -15.46 -8.17
CA LYS A 108 -9.03 -15.95 -8.92
C LYS A 108 -8.74 -15.08 -10.15
N LEU A 109 -9.76 -14.65 -10.88
CA LEU A 109 -9.58 -13.81 -12.07
C LEU A 109 -9.10 -12.40 -11.69
N LYS A 110 -9.65 -11.83 -10.62
CA LYS A 110 -9.25 -10.53 -10.06
C LYS A 110 -7.80 -10.51 -9.59
N THR A 111 -7.36 -11.57 -8.92
CA THR A 111 -5.94 -11.72 -8.54
C THR A 111 -5.04 -11.85 -9.76
N LYS A 112 -5.42 -12.68 -10.75
CA LYS A 112 -4.71 -12.76 -12.04
C LYS A 112 -4.61 -11.39 -12.73
N HIS A 113 -5.71 -10.65 -12.85
CA HIS A 113 -5.72 -9.32 -13.45
C HIS A 113 -4.77 -8.35 -12.72
N LYS A 114 -4.77 -8.34 -11.39
CA LYS A 114 -3.84 -7.52 -10.61
C LYS A 114 -2.38 -7.90 -10.86
N THR A 115 -2.08 -9.19 -10.98
CA THR A 115 -0.71 -9.66 -11.27
C THR A 115 -0.26 -9.29 -12.68
N THR A 116 -1.12 -9.44 -13.69
CA THR A 116 -0.80 -9.06 -15.08
C THR A 116 -0.63 -7.56 -15.20
N GLN A 117 -1.47 -6.76 -14.55
CA GLN A 117 -1.33 -5.30 -14.49
C GLN A 117 0.01 -4.89 -13.84
N ARG A 118 0.40 -5.50 -12.73
CA ARG A 118 1.71 -5.27 -12.10
C ARG A 118 2.86 -5.64 -13.04
N ARG A 119 2.74 -6.75 -13.79
CA ARG A 119 3.74 -7.17 -14.79
C ARG A 119 3.85 -6.16 -15.93
N LEU A 120 2.72 -5.68 -16.45
CA LEU A 120 2.69 -4.64 -17.48
C LEU A 120 3.32 -3.33 -16.99
N LEU A 121 3.05 -2.92 -15.75
CA LEU A 121 3.69 -1.74 -15.16
C LEU A 121 5.21 -1.90 -15.03
N ARG A 122 5.71 -3.08 -14.65
CA ARG A 122 7.15 -3.37 -14.62
C ARG A 122 7.77 -3.32 -16.02
N LEU A 123 7.09 -3.88 -17.02
CA LEU A 123 7.55 -3.83 -18.42
C LEU A 123 7.57 -2.39 -18.95
N ARG A 124 6.50 -1.62 -18.70
CA ARG A 124 6.46 -0.18 -19.07
C ARG A 124 7.60 0.59 -18.41
N ARG A 125 7.84 0.38 -17.11
CA ARG A 125 8.99 0.98 -16.41
C ARG A 125 10.32 0.57 -17.03
N LYS A 126 10.47 -0.71 -17.43
CA LYS A 126 11.68 -1.21 -18.11
C LYS A 126 11.89 -0.51 -19.46
N ILE A 127 10.84 -0.35 -20.26
CA ILE A 127 10.88 0.34 -21.55
C ILE A 127 11.19 1.83 -21.36
N SER A 128 10.55 2.49 -20.40
CA SER A 128 10.86 3.89 -20.07
C SER A 128 12.30 4.04 -19.56
N SER A 129 12.81 3.09 -18.75
CA SER A 129 14.20 3.11 -18.30
C SER A 129 15.20 2.86 -19.42
N SER A 130 14.86 2.08 -20.45
CA SER A 130 15.74 1.94 -21.63
C SER A 130 15.82 3.23 -22.45
N GLN A 131 14.76 4.05 -22.46
CA GLN A 131 14.78 5.35 -23.13
C GLN A 131 15.49 6.43 -22.31
N GLN A 132 15.44 6.35 -20.97
CA GLN A 132 16.08 7.33 -20.08
C GLN A 132 17.60 7.17 -19.93
N GLY A 133 18.20 6.21 -20.65
CA GLY A 133 19.63 5.93 -20.55
C GLY A 133 20.02 5.26 -19.22
N PRO A 134 21.29 4.85 -19.09
CA PRO A 134 21.78 4.19 -17.90
C PRO A 134 21.67 5.09 -16.64
N SER A 135 20.85 4.67 -15.68
CA SER A 135 20.52 5.47 -14.49
C SER A 135 21.57 5.43 -13.37
N THR A 136 22.43 4.41 -13.35
CA THR A 136 23.45 4.25 -12.30
C THR A 136 24.85 4.40 -12.88
N PRO A 137 25.83 4.90 -12.10
CA PRO A 137 27.23 5.02 -12.55
C PRO A 137 27.77 3.71 -13.13
N ARG A 138 27.43 2.57 -12.50
CA ARG A 138 27.81 1.24 -12.99
C ARG A 138 27.20 0.91 -14.34
N SER A 139 25.89 1.15 -14.52
CA SER A 139 25.23 0.93 -15.81
C SER A 139 25.77 1.87 -16.89
N LYS A 140 26.16 3.11 -16.53
CA LYS A 140 26.81 4.07 -17.45
C LYS A 140 28.16 3.56 -17.90
N THR A 141 28.97 3.06 -16.96
CA THR A 141 30.27 2.47 -17.24
C THR A 141 30.15 1.26 -18.16
N GLU A 142 29.20 0.35 -17.91
CA GLU A 142 29.00 -0.79 -18.79
C GLU A 142 28.47 -0.39 -20.17
N ALA A 143 27.56 0.59 -20.24
CA ALA A 143 27.12 1.14 -21.52
C ALA A 143 28.28 1.77 -22.31
N GLN A 144 29.19 2.50 -21.64
CA GLN A 144 30.40 3.07 -22.25
C GLN A 144 31.35 1.98 -22.76
N ILE A 145 31.63 0.96 -21.94
CA ILE A 145 32.47 -0.20 -22.32
C ILE A 145 31.88 -0.91 -23.55
N ASN A 146 30.57 -1.18 -23.52
CA ASN A 146 29.86 -1.85 -24.62
C ASN A 146 29.83 -0.98 -25.88
N SER A 147 29.63 0.33 -25.74
CA SER A 147 29.64 1.27 -26.87
C SER A 147 31.02 1.37 -27.53
N ALA A 148 32.08 1.28 -26.72
CA ALA A 148 33.47 1.26 -27.18
C ALA A 148 33.91 -0.12 -27.71
N ARG A 149 33.06 -1.16 -27.59
CA ARG A 149 33.33 -2.55 -28.01
C ARG A 149 34.65 -3.10 -27.46
N LEU A 150 34.97 -2.75 -26.21
CA LEU A 150 36.19 -3.24 -25.56
C LEU A 150 36.06 -4.73 -25.25
N ASP A 151 37.15 -5.46 -25.48
CA ASP A 151 37.26 -6.85 -25.03
C ASP A 151 37.29 -6.93 -23.50
N GLU A 152 36.88 -8.06 -22.91
CA GLU A 152 36.68 -8.18 -21.47
C GLU A 152 37.97 -7.92 -20.66
N HIS A 153 39.12 -8.35 -21.19
CA HIS A 153 40.41 -8.07 -20.57
C HIS A 153 40.76 -6.57 -20.57
N GLN A 154 40.46 -5.86 -21.66
CA GLN A 154 40.65 -4.41 -21.75
C GLN A 154 39.65 -3.68 -20.85
N ALA A 155 38.38 -4.08 -20.90
CA ALA A 155 37.30 -3.55 -20.08
C ALA A 155 37.64 -3.61 -18.59
N ASN A 156 38.18 -4.73 -18.10
CA ASN A 156 38.55 -4.89 -16.69
C ASN A 156 39.62 -3.88 -16.23
N LYS A 157 40.57 -3.50 -17.09
CA LYS A 157 41.58 -2.48 -16.76
C LYS A 157 40.97 -1.09 -16.60
N VAL A 158 40.02 -0.71 -17.46
CA VAL A 158 39.43 0.64 -17.47
C VAL A 158 38.18 0.77 -16.60
N ARG A 159 37.53 -0.35 -16.24
CA ARG A 159 36.23 -0.37 -15.54
C ARG A 159 36.25 0.39 -14.23
N LYS A 160 37.29 0.22 -13.40
CA LYS A 160 37.39 0.92 -12.10
C LYS A 160 37.54 2.43 -12.28
N HIS A 161 38.34 2.87 -13.24
CA HIS A 161 38.55 4.29 -13.54
C HIS A 161 37.30 4.95 -14.13
N LEU A 162 36.65 4.30 -15.10
CA LEU A 162 35.39 4.78 -15.68
C LEU A 162 34.27 4.83 -14.64
N LEU A 163 34.19 3.83 -13.75
CA LEU A 163 33.22 3.84 -12.67
C LEU A 163 33.44 5.03 -11.73
N LEU A 164 34.68 5.25 -11.29
CA LEU A 164 35.02 6.38 -10.43
C LEU A 164 34.69 7.72 -11.11
N SER A 165 35.07 7.86 -12.38
CA SER A 165 34.75 9.06 -13.18
C SER A 165 33.25 9.32 -13.25
N ASN A 166 32.45 8.29 -13.57
CA ASN A 166 31.00 8.44 -13.64
C ASN A 166 30.36 8.77 -12.28
N VAL A 167 30.89 8.24 -11.17
CA VAL A 167 30.43 8.59 -9.81
C VAL A 167 30.71 10.05 -9.51
N VAL A 168 31.92 10.52 -9.76
CA VAL A 168 32.32 11.93 -9.53
C VAL A 168 31.48 12.88 -10.38
N MET A 169 31.27 12.56 -11.66
CA MET A 169 30.41 13.37 -12.53
C MET A 169 28.96 13.43 -12.05
N ASP A 170 28.42 12.31 -11.57
CA ASP A 170 27.04 12.26 -11.04
C ASP A 170 26.91 13.05 -9.72
N GLU A 171 27.92 13.01 -8.85
CA GLU A 171 27.97 13.83 -7.64
C GLU A 171 28.08 15.32 -7.97
N GLU A 172 28.93 15.70 -8.93
CA GLU A 172 29.08 17.08 -9.37
C GLU A 172 27.78 17.63 -9.97
N TRP A 173 27.11 16.84 -10.81
CA TRP A 173 25.79 17.19 -11.35
C TRP A 173 24.74 17.31 -10.25
N SER A 174 24.72 16.39 -9.29
CA SER A 174 23.80 16.43 -8.15
C SER A 174 24.04 17.67 -7.28
N ALA A 175 25.30 18.01 -7.03
CA ALA A 175 25.68 19.21 -6.28
C ALA A 175 25.27 20.49 -7.03
N LYS A 176 25.47 20.54 -8.35
CA LYS A 176 24.99 21.64 -9.20
C LYS A 176 23.46 21.79 -9.16
N GLU A 177 22.74 20.67 -9.11
CA GLU A 177 21.28 20.65 -9.06
C GLU A 177 20.73 21.09 -7.68
N GLN A 178 21.41 20.74 -6.59
CA GLN A 178 21.09 21.19 -5.23
C GLN A 178 21.43 22.67 -5.02
N ASN A 179 22.53 23.16 -5.57
CA ASN A 179 22.93 24.57 -5.54
C ASN A 179 22.05 25.45 -6.44
N ASN A 180 21.11 24.87 -7.18
CA ASN A 180 20.19 25.63 -8.01
C ASN A 180 19.14 26.30 -7.10
N PRO A 181 19.13 27.63 -6.97
CA PRO A 181 18.30 28.34 -5.98
C PRO A 181 16.79 28.12 -6.19
N ARG A 182 16.38 27.70 -7.39
CA ARG A 182 15.00 27.33 -7.71
C ARG A 182 14.56 25.98 -7.12
N ARG A 183 15.49 25.06 -6.84
CA ARG A 183 15.23 23.74 -6.22
C ARG A 183 15.66 23.62 -4.76
N ALA A 184 16.42 24.59 -4.24
CA ALA A 184 16.80 24.68 -2.82
C ALA A 184 15.61 24.80 -1.83
N LYS A 185 14.36 24.83 -2.32
CA LYS A 185 13.14 24.72 -1.52
C LYS A 185 12.70 23.26 -1.27
N ILE A 186 13.59 22.28 -1.35
CA ILE A 186 13.32 20.96 -0.77
C ILE A 186 13.33 21.18 0.75
N PRO A 187 12.24 20.86 1.48
CA PRO A 187 12.13 21.20 2.88
C PRO A 187 13.25 20.51 3.65
N HIS A 188 14.04 21.32 4.36
CA HIS A 188 15.13 20.93 5.26
C HIS A 188 14.76 19.72 6.15
N ASN A 189 13.48 19.55 6.44
CA ASN A 189 12.90 18.44 7.22
C ASN A 189 13.10 17.04 6.60
N VAL A 190 13.12 16.91 5.27
CA VAL A 190 13.32 15.62 4.60
C VAL A 190 14.79 15.18 4.68
N VAL A 191 15.70 16.14 4.46
CA VAL A 191 17.14 15.92 4.55
C VAL A 191 17.57 15.72 6.00
N ALA A 192 17.10 16.55 6.93
CA ALA A 192 17.35 16.39 8.37
C ALA A 192 16.82 15.05 8.90
N GLY A 193 15.62 14.62 8.47
CA GLY A 193 15.05 13.33 8.88
C GLY A 193 15.79 12.10 8.32
N ALA A 194 16.46 12.24 7.16
CA ALA A 194 17.29 11.18 6.58
C ALA A 194 18.68 11.13 7.22
N ILE A 195 19.27 12.30 7.50
CA ILE A 195 20.53 12.45 8.23
C ILE A 195 20.38 11.90 9.65
N LEU A 196 19.38 12.35 10.42
CA LEU A 196 19.12 11.84 11.77
C LEU A 196 18.96 10.32 11.79
N ARG A 197 18.26 9.72 10.81
CA ARG A 197 18.14 8.27 10.70
C ARG A 197 19.46 7.57 10.41
N LYS A 198 20.29 8.11 9.51
CA LYS A 198 21.63 7.54 9.22
C LYS A 198 22.54 7.58 10.45
N TYR A 199 22.61 8.71 11.13
CA TYR A 199 23.44 8.86 12.33
C TYR A 199 22.90 8.04 13.51
N ARG A 200 21.58 7.87 13.64
CA ARG A 200 20.96 6.98 14.65
C ARG A 200 21.33 5.51 14.42
N CYS A 201 21.36 5.04 13.17
CA CYS A 201 21.82 3.69 12.86
C CYS A 201 23.32 3.51 13.12
N ALA A 202 24.15 4.51 12.80
CA ALA A 202 25.59 4.45 13.10
C ALA A 202 25.85 4.41 14.61
N ASN A 203 25.14 5.21 15.41
CA ASN A 203 25.29 5.24 16.86
C ASN A 203 24.80 3.95 17.54
N LEU A 204 23.74 3.31 17.01
CA LEU A 204 23.30 2.00 17.52
C LEU A 204 24.31 0.88 17.21
N LEU A 205 25.04 1.00 16.09
CA LEU A 205 26.09 0.04 15.73
C LEU A 205 27.32 0.19 16.63
N THR A 206 27.72 1.41 16.97
CA THR A 206 28.83 1.66 17.91
C THR A 206 28.48 1.23 19.33
N ILE A 207 27.27 1.53 19.83
CA ILE A 207 26.80 1.08 21.15
C ILE A 207 26.78 -0.46 21.24
N ARG A 208 26.38 -1.15 20.17
CA ARG A 208 26.40 -2.63 20.11
C ARG A 208 27.81 -3.21 20.10
N GLN A 209 28.77 -2.51 19.47
CA GLN A 209 30.18 -2.92 19.48
C GLN A 209 30.83 -2.75 20.86
N ILE A 210 30.36 -1.78 21.66
CA ILE A 210 30.80 -1.55 23.04
C ILE A 210 30.18 -2.57 24.03
N GLY A 211 29.33 -3.49 23.55
CA GLY A 211 28.78 -4.59 24.35
C GLY A 211 27.56 -4.21 25.20
N ILE A 212 27.01 -3.01 25.02
CA ILE A 212 25.80 -2.58 25.72
C ILE A 212 24.59 -3.22 25.06
N ALA A 213 23.76 -3.91 25.85
CA ALA A 213 22.56 -4.59 25.38
C ALA A 213 21.51 -3.58 24.92
N VAL A 214 21.34 -3.44 23.60
CA VAL A 214 20.30 -2.58 23.01
C VAL A 214 18.97 -3.34 23.00
N PRO A 215 17.90 -2.83 23.63
CA PRO A 215 16.57 -3.44 23.57
C PRO A 215 16.02 -3.40 22.13
N LEU A 216 15.19 -4.38 21.75
CA LEU A 216 14.69 -4.57 20.38
C LEU A 216 13.94 -3.35 19.79
N ASN A 217 13.57 -2.36 20.60
CA ASN A 217 12.71 -1.26 20.20
C ASN A 217 13.37 0.12 20.44
N PRO A 218 14.05 0.71 19.44
CA PRO A 218 14.86 1.93 19.58
C PRO A 218 14.03 3.22 19.78
N GLU A 219 12.70 3.13 19.79
CA GLU A 219 11.80 4.26 20.07
C GLU A 219 11.56 4.49 21.56
N THR A 220 11.87 3.51 22.43
CA THR A 220 11.75 3.67 23.90
C THR A 220 12.81 4.59 24.51
N TYR A 221 13.91 4.85 23.79
CA TYR A 221 14.97 5.80 24.19
C TYR A 221 14.61 7.28 23.96
N VAL A 222 13.44 7.58 23.41
CA VAL A 222 13.05 8.97 23.09
C VAL A 222 12.61 9.75 24.34
N ASP A 223 12.17 9.06 25.39
CA ASP A 223 11.54 9.74 26.52
C ASP A 223 12.53 10.18 27.61
N ASP A 224 13.68 9.51 27.80
CA ASP A 224 14.70 9.92 28.76
C ASP A 224 16.12 9.41 28.39
N PRO A 225 16.96 10.16 27.65
CA PRO A 225 18.38 9.86 27.59
C PRO A 225 19.07 10.39 28.87
N PRO A 226 19.82 9.56 29.62
CA PRO A 226 20.71 10.07 30.66
C PRO A 226 21.87 10.81 29.97
N ILE A 227 21.72 12.12 29.82
CA ILE A 227 22.69 13.03 29.19
C ILE A 227 24.07 12.94 29.86
N ASP A 228 24.10 12.53 31.13
CA ASP A 228 25.31 12.44 31.94
C ASP A 228 26.27 11.34 31.46
N LEU A 229 25.76 10.23 30.90
CA LEU A 229 26.59 9.12 30.38
C LEU A 229 27.24 9.42 29.02
N VAL A 230 26.70 10.38 28.26
CA VAL A 230 27.28 10.79 26.97
C VAL A 230 28.40 11.82 27.17
N ARG A 231 28.39 12.57 28.28
CA ARG A 231 29.45 13.53 28.61
C ARG A 231 30.74 12.87 29.09
N GLU A 232 30.65 11.74 29.81
CA GLU A 232 31.85 11.05 30.31
C GLU A 232 32.65 10.30 29.22
N GLY A 233 32.04 10.00 28.07
CA GLY A 233 32.70 9.29 26.96
C GLY A 233 33.38 10.18 25.91
N ILE A 234 33.27 11.52 26.04
CA ILE A 234 33.91 12.47 25.14
C ILE A 234 35.00 13.19 25.94
N ASP A 235 36.19 12.59 26.00
CA ASP A 235 37.38 13.29 26.47
C ASP A 235 37.57 14.58 25.67
N THR A 236 37.35 15.70 26.32
CA THR A 236 37.40 17.06 25.74
C THR A 236 38.81 17.52 25.36
N ASN A 237 39.79 16.62 25.28
CA ASN A 237 41.21 16.97 25.15
C ASN A 237 41.86 16.68 23.79
N GLU A 238 41.15 16.11 22.80
CA GLU A 238 41.77 15.77 21.49
C GLU A 238 41.29 16.60 20.29
N PHE A 239 40.36 17.55 20.45
CA PHE A 239 39.95 18.43 19.36
C PHE A 239 40.14 19.90 19.73
N THR A 240 41.37 20.41 19.60
CA THR A 240 41.61 21.84 19.43
C THR A 240 41.07 22.24 18.04
N PHE A 241 39.96 22.98 18.06
CA PHE A 241 39.31 23.54 16.88
C PHE A 241 40.04 24.79 16.38
N ASP A 242 41.35 24.69 16.18
CA ASP A 242 42.14 25.80 15.61
C ASP A 242 42.29 25.64 14.10
N GLU A 243 42.01 26.75 13.42
CA GLU A 243 42.24 27.02 12.00
C GLU A 243 41.20 26.55 10.96
N TRP A 244 39.94 26.97 11.11
CA TRP A 244 39.12 27.26 9.91
C TRP A 244 39.51 28.64 9.33
N LYS A 245 40.66 28.72 8.68
CA LYS A 245 41.04 29.90 7.87
C LYS A 245 40.13 29.97 6.64
N ARG A 246 39.20 30.91 6.65
CA ARG A 246 38.46 31.35 5.45
C ARG A 246 39.46 31.91 4.43
N VAL A 247 39.73 31.15 3.37
CA VAL A 247 40.47 31.65 2.20
C VAL A 247 39.52 32.53 1.39
N TRP A 248 39.62 33.84 1.55
CA TRP A 248 39.03 34.80 0.62
C TRP A 248 39.89 34.81 -0.64
N LYS A 249 39.34 34.33 -1.76
CA LYS A 249 40.00 34.43 -3.07
C LYS A 249 39.75 35.83 -3.62
N THR A 250 40.69 36.74 -3.44
CA THR A 250 40.69 38.03 -4.16
C THR A 250 40.86 37.76 -5.65
N ARG A 251 39.86 38.17 -6.42
CA ARG A 251 39.82 38.00 -7.87
C ARG A 251 40.59 39.17 -8.49
N GLU A 252 41.88 39.00 -8.73
CA GLU A 252 42.64 39.95 -9.55
C GLU A 252 42.09 39.95 -10.98
N ARG A 253 41.48 41.07 -11.36
CA ARG A 253 41.22 41.42 -12.75
C ARG A 253 42.56 41.76 -13.39
N GLN A 254 43.17 40.84 -14.14
CA GLN A 254 44.13 41.24 -15.15
C GLN A 254 43.36 41.86 -16.32
N ARG A 255 43.53 43.17 -16.49
CA ARG A 255 43.33 43.86 -17.76
C ARG A 255 44.60 43.67 -18.58
N TRP A 256 44.50 42.98 -19.70
CA TRP A 256 45.23 43.27 -20.94
C TRP A 256 44.30 42.90 -22.09
#